data_AF-A0ABD5K8C9-F1
#
_entry.id   AF-A0ABD5K8C9-F1
#
_cell.length_a   1.000
_cell.length_b   1.000
_cell.length_c   1.000
_cell.angle_alpha   90.00
_cell.angle_beta   90.00
_cell.angle_gamma   90.00
#
_symmetry.space_group_name_H-M   'P 1'
#
loop_
_entity.id
_entity.type
_entity.pdbx_description
1 polymer ?
#
loop_
_entity_poly.entity_id
_entity_poly.type
_entity_poly.pdbx_seq_one_letter_code
_entity_poly.pdbx_strand_id
1 'polypeptide(L)'
;MTNRDERIQHYLDHMCVQVKAREVHNDLRDELGNHMEEMILDKEQEGYTEEEAIAYAIEQMGDPAVVGKSMHRLHRHRMHWGLLTGLASLLIISLLLMWIYTTNISDKNYQLIYISHLMYTIFGLILMVFLMYFDYQKWKKAAWWIYILLSGMLWINPLVSPFDYGVQRFWSIFGFTIDLTTTSMWVLPLTIGAIMLDKLSTKCDVQSVSTYMLLVALPSYSLFQASDWVRLFLFGTATLIMLAWITRKWLYTFIGATITGSVIMLQLFLTGEYKRFERLSVVLNLQNDLLGNFEYNRSIISILQSAGWWGNGFDITFGISQRFYMDYPGVMLIDVFGWSAGILLLLGIVWFIASMLKTLPCIRDGFGRMIIFSITITFALQMLYSLAMTTGKVPIVSVNFPFIGRGIHIILEYAMMGLLLGVYRRKDTTLLRSKQRHPITILSK
;
A
#
# COMPACT_ATOMS: atom_id res chain seq x y z
N MET A 1 -0.96 47.49 6.78
CA MET A 1 -0.90 46.98 5.39
C MET A 1 -0.86 48.20 4.49
N THR A 2 0.05 48.24 3.54
CA THR A 2 0.11 49.32 2.55
C THR A 2 -1.02 49.15 1.53
N ASN A 3 -1.40 50.21 0.81
CA ASN A 3 -2.40 50.14 -0.28
C ASN A 3 -2.01 49.09 -1.34
N ARG A 4 -0.70 48.94 -1.57
CA ARG A 4 -0.08 47.87 -2.37
C ARG A 4 -0.47 46.47 -1.90
N ASP A 5 -0.23 46.15 -0.63
CA ASP A 5 -0.52 44.82 -0.06
C ASP A 5 -2.01 44.47 -0.21
N GLU A 6 -2.90 45.43 0.04
CA GLU A 6 -4.34 45.22 -0.04
C GLU A 6 -4.80 44.87 -1.46
N ARG A 7 -4.30 45.59 -2.48
CA ARG A 7 -4.67 45.33 -3.89
C ARG A 7 -4.15 43.97 -4.38
N ILE A 8 -2.92 43.62 -4.04
CA ILE A 8 -2.33 42.32 -4.40
C ILE A 8 -3.11 41.19 -3.72
N GLN A 9 -3.36 41.29 -2.41
CA GLN A 9 -4.13 40.27 -1.69
C GLN A 9 -5.55 40.14 -2.23
N HIS A 10 -6.22 41.24 -2.55
CA HIS A 10 -7.56 41.22 -3.16
C HIS A 10 -7.56 40.48 -4.51
N TYR A 11 -6.58 40.74 -5.37
CA TYR A 11 -6.44 40.01 -6.63
C TYR A 11 -6.23 38.50 -6.41
N LEU A 12 -5.30 38.13 -5.52
CA LEU A 12 -4.99 36.74 -5.21
C LEU A 12 -6.16 36.01 -4.55
N ASP A 13 -6.96 36.69 -3.71
CA ASP A 13 -8.17 36.14 -3.10
C ASP A 13 -9.20 35.78 -4.18
N HIS A 14 -9.51 36.71 -5.08
CA HIS A 14 -10.44 36.48 -6.20
C HIS A 14 -10.01 35.33 -7.10
N MET A 15 -8.70 35.20 -7.35
CA MET A 15 -8.13 34.11 -8.14
C MET A 15 -8.22 32.77 -7.40
N CYS A 16 -7.83 32.72 -6.12
CA CYS A 16 -7.82 31.49 -5.31
C CYS A 16 -9.22 30.90 -5.11
N VAL A 17 -10.28 31.72 -5.08
CA VAL A 17 -11.67 31.25 -5.01
C VAL A 17 -12.03 30.31 -6.16
N GLN A 18 -11.41 30.47 -7.34
CA GLN A 18 -11.65 29.59 -8.49
C GLN A 18 -10.89 28.25 -8.39
N VAL A 19 -9.88 28.15 -7.52
CA VAL A 19 -9.04 26.96 -7.36
C VAL A 19 -9.60 26.06 -6.26
N LYS A 20 -10.22 24.92 -6.63
CA LYS A 20 -10.80 23.99 -5.63
C LYS A 20 -9.76 23.35 -4.69
N ALA A 21 -8.52 23.20 -5.15
CA ALA A 21 -7.46 22.58 -4.37
C ALA A 21 -6.92 23.56 -3.31
N ARG A 22 -7.58 23.64 -2.16
CA ARG A 22 -7.20 24.56 -1.07
C ARG A 22 -5.76 24.35 -0.56
N GLU A 23 -5.23 23.14 -0.69
CA GLU A 23 -3.86 22.80 -0.27
C GLU A 23 -2.76 23.53 -1.05
N VAL A 24 -3.07 24.07 -2.24
CA VAL A 24 -2.11 24.86 -3.04
C VAL A 24 -2.32 26.36 -2.94
N HIS A 25 -3.31 26.83 -2.16
CA HIS A 25 -3.64 28.26 -2.09
C HIS A 25 -2.48 29.10 -1.56
N ASN A 26 -1.81 28.64 -0.50
CA ASN A 26 -0.66 29.35 0.06
C ASN A 26 0.48 29.41 -0.95
N ASP A 27 0.85 28.27 -1.55
CA ASP A 27 1.91 28.21 -2.55
C ASP A 27 1.62 29.11 -3.77
N LEU A 28 0.36 29.16 -4.23
CA LEU A 28 -0.06 30.02 -5.33
C LEU A 28 -0.03 31.51 -4.95
N ARG A 29 -0.43 31.86 -3.72
CA ARG A 29 -0.34 33.23 -3.21
C ARG A 29 1.10 33.69 -3.14
N ASP A 30 1.99 32.84 -2.66
CA ASP A 30 3.41 33.15 -2.55
C ASP A 30 4.05 33.32 -3.94
N GLU A 31 3.86 32.36 -4.86
CA GLU A 31 4.49 32.39 -6.19
C GLU A 31 3.97 33.56 -7.04
N LEU A 32 2.65 33.72 -7.12
CA LEU A 32 2.03 34.78 -7.93
C LEU A 32 2.14 36.15 -7.26
N GLY A 33 2.09 36.21 -5.93
CA GLY A 33 2.32 37.43 -5.16
C GLY A 33 3.74 37.95 -5.36
N ASN A 34 4.75 37.08 -5.22
CA ASN A 34 6.14 37.44 -5.47
C ASN A 34 6.34 37.89 -6.93
N HIS A 35 5.72 37.22 -7.91
CA HIS A 35 5.82 37.64 -9.31
C HIS A 35 5.18 39.01 -9.56
N MET A 36 4.04 39.30 -8.93
CA MET A 36 3.43 40.63 -8.98
C MET A 36 4.32 41.69 -8.33
N GLU A 37 4.94 41.37 -7.18
CA GLU A 37 5.87 42.28 -6.51
C GLU A 37 7.11 42.58 -7.36
N GLU A 38 7.68 41.58 -8.03
CA GLU A 38 8.79 41.76 -8.98
C GLU A 38 8.39 42.70 -10.12
N MET A 39 7.21 42.49 -10.74
CA MET A 39 6.73 43.37 -11.81
C MET A 39 6.50 44.82 -11.35
N ILE A 40 6.04 45.02 -10.12
CA ILE A 40 5.86 46.35 -9.53
C ILE A 40 7.22 47.04 -9.35
N LEU A 41 8.18 46.33 -8.75
CA LEU A 41 9.53 46.86 -8.50
C LEU A 41 10.25 47.24 -9.80
N ASP A 42 10.11 46.42 -10.86
CA ASP A 42 10.68 46.71 -12.16
C ASP A 42 10.11 48.01 -12.75
N LYS A 43 8.80 48.26 -12.60
CA LYS A 43 8.16 49.49 -13.08
C LYS A 43 8.49 50.72 -12.24
N GLU A 44 8.61 50.58 -10.92
CA GLU A 44 9.07 51.65 -10.05
C GLU A 44 10.51 52.08 -10.41
N GLN A 45 11.38 51.13 -10.79
CA GLN A 45 12.74 51.44 -11.26
C GLN A 45 12.77 52.18 -12.60
N GLU A 46 11.79 51.95 -13.47
CA GLU A 46 11.60 52.72 -14.71
C GLU A 46 11.09 54.15 -14.44
N GLY A 47 10.78 54.50 -13.18
CA GLY A 47 10.38 55.84 -12.76
C GLY A 47 8.87 56.08 -12.71
N TYR A 48 8.05 55.03 -12.83
CA TYR A 48 6.60 55.12 -12.67
C TYR A 48 6.20 55.26 -11.20
N THR A 49 5.01 55.82 -10.95
CA THR A 49 4.46 55.88 -9.60
C THR A 49 4.02 54.50 -9.10
N GLU A 50 4.00 54.30 -7.78
CA GLU A 50 3.57 53.03 -7.16
C GLU A 50 2.16 52.61 -7.63
N GLU A 51 1.23 53.56 -7.78
CA GLU A 51 -0.13 53.27 -8.24
C GLU A 51 -0.17 52.79 -9.71
N GLU A 52 0.63 53.40 -10.58
CA GLU A 52 0.76 52.99 -11.98
C GLU A 52 1.44 51.62 -12.10
N ALA A 53 2.48 51.37 -11.30
CA ALA A 53 3.17 50.09 -11.26
C ALA A 53 2.25 48.95 -10.80
N ILE A 54 1.42 49.16 -9.77
CA ILE A 54 0.42 48.20 -9.30
C ILE A 54 -0.64 47.93 -10.38
N ALA A 55 -1.17 48.99 -11.01
CA ALA A 55 -2.16 48.86 -12.07
C ALA A 55 -1.60 48.04 -13.25
N TYR A 56 -0.37 48.32 -13.65
CA TYR A 56 0.35 47.56 -14.67
C TYR A 56 0.50 46.08 -14.30
N ALA A 57 0.94 45.76 -13.08
CA ALA A 57 1.11 44.38 -12.65
C ALA A 57 -0.22 43.59 -12.67
N ILE A 58 -1.33 44.21 -12.24
CA ILE A 58 -2.66 43.59 -12.31
C ILE A 58 -3.09 43.39 -13.77
N GLU A 59 -2.86 44.37 -14.64
CA GLU A 59 -3.20 44.27 -16.05
C GLU A 59 -2.42 43.15 -16.75
N GLN A 60 -1.11 43.02 -16.47
CA GLN A 60 -0.28 41.94 -17.00
C GLN A 60 -0.70 40.56 -16.52
N MET A 61 -1.15 40.45 -15.27
CA MET A 61 -1.69 39.19 -14.74
C MET A 61 -3.03 38.81 -15.39
N GLY A 62 -3.81 39.80 -15.82
CA GLY A 62 -5.10 39.61 -16.49
C GLY A 62 -6.28 39.43 -15.51
N ASP A 63 -7.39 38.86 -16.00
CA ASP A 63 -8.58 38.64 -15.16
C ASP A 63 -8.33 37.53 -14.11
N PRO A 64 -8.48 37.82 -12.80
CA PRO A 64 -8.26 36.84 -11.74
C PRO A 64 -9.16 35.61 -11.88
N ALA A 65 -10.36 35.73 -12.45
CA ALA A 65 -11.26 34.60 -12.66
C ALA A 65 -10.74 33.66 -13.76
N VAL A 66 -10.15 34.20 -14.82
CA VAL A 66 -9.56 33.42 -15.92
C VAL A 66 -8.28 32.73 -15.47
N VAL A 67 -7.40 33.48 -14.80
CA VAL A 67 -6.17 32.94 -14.20
C VAL A 67 -6.52 31.84 -13.19
N GLY A 68 -7.50 32.08 -12.32
CA GLY A 68 -7.94 31.12 -11.32
C GLY A 68 -8.47 29.82 -11.94
N LYS A 69 -9.26 29.89 -13.02
CA LYS A 69 -9.70 28.69 -13.77
C LYS A 69 -8.54 27.95 -14.42
N SER A 70 -7.53 28.66 -14.93
CA SER A 70 -6.33 28.05 -15.51
C SER A 70 -5.51 27.31 -14.44
N MET A 71 -5.32 27.94 -13.28
CA MET A 71 -4.66 27.35 -12.11
C MET A 71 -5.44 26.15 -11.56
N HIS A 72 -6.77 26.23 -11.53
CA HIS A 72 -7.61 25.09 -11.15
C HIS A 72 -7.40 23.90 -12.09
N ARG A 73 -7.35 24.12 -13.40
CA ARG A 73 -7.14 23.05 -14.39
C ARG A 73 -5.79 22.35 -14.20
N LEU A 74 -4.76 23.11 -13.84
CA LEU A 74 -3.42 22.59 -13.57
C LEU A 74 -3.34 21.82 -12.26
N HIS A 75 -4.05 22.25 -11.21
CA HIS A 75 -3.94 21.69 -9.85
C HIS A 75 -5.17 20.86 -9.42
N ARG A 76 -5.99 20.39 -10.36
CA ARG A 76 -7.18 19.60 -10.02
C ARG A 76 -6.81 18.21 -9.51
N HIS A 77 -7.48 17.79 -8.44
CA HIS A 77 -7.45 16.41 -7.98
C HIS A 77 -7.99 15.46 -9.06
N ARG A 78 -7.28 14.36 -9.32
CA ARG A 78 -7.72 13.33 -10.29
C ARG A 78 -7.93 11.99 -9.60
N MET A 79 -8.98 11.27 -9.98
CA MET A 79 -9.21 9.90 -9.55
C MET A 79 -8.80 8.92 -10.63
N HIS A 80 -8.21 7.80 -10.23
CA HIS A 80 -7.91 6.69 -11.14
C HIS A 80 -9.08 5.72 -11.18
N TRP A 81 -10.05 5.95 -12.08
CA TRP A 81 -11.27 5.15 -12.17
C TRP A 81 -11.02 3.65 -12.34
N GLY A 82 -10.01 3.26 -13.12
CA GLY A 82 -9.66 1.84 -13.27
C GLY A 82 -9.25 1.15 -11.96
N LEU A 83 -8.67 1.89 -11.01
CA LEU A 83 -8.30 1.33 -9.70
C LEU A 83 -9.54 1.19 -8.81
N LEU A 84 -10.46 2.16 -8.88
CA LEU A 84 -11.73 2.09 -8.15
C LEU A 84 -12.62 0.96 -8.69
N THR A 85 -12.69 0.76 -10.01
CA THR A 85 -13.46 -0.34 -10.60
C THR A 85 -12.86 -1.70 -10.25
N GLY A 86 -11.53 -1.84 -10.30
CA GLY A 86 -10.84 -3.05 -9.86
C GLY A 86 -11.13 -3.37 -8.39
N LEU A 87 -10.99 -2.38 -7.51
CA LEU A 87 -11.31 -2.52 -6.09
C LEU A 87 -12.78 -2.91 -5.86
N ALA A 88 -13.72 -2.23 -6.53
CA ALA A 88 -15.14 -2.52 -6.44
C ALA A 88 -15.46 -3.96 -6.90
N SER A 89 -14.82 -4.44 -7.97
CA SER A 89 -14.99 -5.82 -8.44
C SER A 89 -14.49 -6.85 -7.41
N LEU A 90 -13.33 -6.61 -6.78
CA LEU A 90 -12.80 -7.49 -5.74
C LEU A 90 -13.68 -7.48 -4.49
N LEU A 91 -14.22 -6.32 -4.10
CA LEU A 91 -15.18 -6.19 -3.00
C LEU A 91 -16.46 -7.00 -3.27
N ILE A 92 -17.02 -6.91 -4.48
CA ILE A 92 -18.22 -7.67 -4.87
C ILE A 92 -17.94 -9.17 -4.80
N ILE A 93 -16.79 -9.62 -5.34
CA ILE A 93 -16.37 -11.02 -5.27
C ILE A 93 -16.20 -11.46 -3.81
N SER A 94 -15.58 -10.64 -2.96
CA SER A 94 -15.39 -10.92 -1.53
C SER A 94 -16.73 -11.14 -0.83
N LEU A 95 -17.66 -10.21 -0.95
CA LEU A 95 -18.97 -10.29 -0.30
C LEU A 95 -19.79 -11.46 -0.84
N LEU A 96 -19.71 -11.73 -2.15
CA LEU A 96 -20.39 -12.85 -2.78
C LEU A 96 -19.87 -14.19 -2.24
N LEU A 97 -18.56 -14.41 -2.24
CA LEU A 97 -17.97 -15.65 -1.71
C LEU A 97 -18.23 -15.82 -0.22
N MET A 98 -18.12 -14.74 0.55
CA MET A 98 -18.42 -14.75 1.98
C MET A 98 -19.88 -15.16 2.22
N TRP A 99 -20.82 -14.58 1.47
CA TRP A 99 -22.23 -14.90 1.54
C TRP A 99 -22.48 -16.39 1.22
N ILE A 100 -21.99 -16.86 0.06
CA ILE A 100 -22.15 -18.27 -0.38
C ILE A 100 -21.62 -19.23 0.69
N TYR A 101 -20.48 -18.94 1.31
CA TYR A 101 -19.93 -19.82 2.33
C TYR A 101 -20.84 -19.86 3.56
N THR A 102 -21.24 -18.69 4.06
CA THR A 102 -22.03 -18.62 5.30
C THR A 102 -23.45 -19.16 5.16
N THR A 103 -24.01 -19.20 3.95
CA THR A 103 -25.30 -19.83 3.69
C THR A 103 -25.22 -21.34 3.54
N ASN A 104 -24.10 -21.87 3.05
CA ASN A 104 -23.94 -23.29 2.73
C ASN A 104 -23.19 -24.10 3.80
N ILE A 105 -22.58 -23.44 4.78
CA ILE A 105 -21.95 -24.09 5.94
C ILE A 105 -23.02 -24.48 6.97
N SER A 106 -23.00 -25.74 7.42
CA SER A 106 -24.03 -26.27 8.33
C SER A 106 -23.97 -25.70 9.76
N ASP A 107 -22.84 -25.09 10.15
CA ASP A 107 -22.61 -24.59 11.51
C ASP A 107 -23.01 -23.11 11.65
N LYS A 108 -24.05 -22.86 12.47
CA LYS A 108 -24.61 -21.52 12.72
C LYS A 108 -23.58 -20.53 13.29
N ASN A 109 -22.54 -20.98 13.97
CA ASN A 109 -21.50 -20.08 14.49
C ASN A 109 -20.76 -19.34 13.36
N TYR A 110 -20.73 -19.91 12.15
CA TYR A 110 -20.06 -19.31 11.00
C TYR A 110 -20.91 -18.24 10.31
N GLN A 111 -22.21 -18.15 10.59
CA GLN A 111 -23.09 -17.11 10.04
C GLN A 111 -22.73 -15.72 10.57
N LEU A 112 -22.31 -15.63 11.85
CA LEU A 112 -21.85 -14.38 12.47
C LEU A 112 -20.59 -13.80 11.80
N ILE A 113 -19.81 -14.65 11.13
CA ILE A 113 -18.57 -14.24 10.47
C ILE A 113 -18.86 -13.31 9.30
N TYR A 114 -19.99 -13.50 8.59
CA TYR A 114 -20.40 -12.58 7.51
C TYR A 114 -20.57 -11.14 8.03
N ILE A 115 -21.20 -10.99 9.20
CA ILE A 115 -21.42 -9.67 9.82
C ILE A 115 -20.08 -9.02 10.18
N SER A 116 -19.16 -9.77 10.79
CA SER A 116 -17.82 -9.26 11.12
C SER A 116 -17.05 -8.83 9.86
N HIS A 117 -17.10 -9.63 8.79
CA HIS A 117 -16.46 -9.31 7.51
C HIS A 117 -17.04 -8.05 6.86
N LEU A 118 -18.37 -7.90 6.91
CA LEU A 118 -19.06 -6.69 6.45
C LEU A 118 -18.63 -5.46 7.27
N MET A 119 -18.55 -5.58 8.59
CA MET A 119 -18.09 -4.48 9.45
C MET A 119 -16.64 -4.08 9.15
N TYR A 120 -15.73 -5.05 9.01
CA TYR A 120 -14.34 -4.79 8.62
C TYR A 120 -14.25 -4.11 7.25
N THR A 121 -15.09 -4.52 6.30
CA THR A 121 -15.16 -3.88 4.97
C THR A 121 -15.63 -2.43 5.08
N ILE A 122 -16.68 -2.15 5.87
CA ILE A 122 -17.19 -0.79 6.09
C ILE A 122 -16.12 0.10 6.76
N PHE A 123 -15.52 -0.36 7.86
CA PHE A 123 -14.44 0.38 8.54
C PHE A 123 -13.23 0.60 7.62
N GLY A 124 -12.87 -0.41 6.83
CA GLY A 124 -11.83 -0.31 5.81
C GLY A 124 -12.13 0.77 4.77
N LEU A 125 -13.34 0.79 4.21
CA LEU A 125 -13.75 1.82 3.24
C LEU A 125 -13.75 3.23 3.84
N ILE A 126 -14.20 3.40 5.09
CA ILE A 126 -14.13 4.68 5.80
C ILE A 126 -12.67 5.12 5.94
N LEU A 127 -11.79 4.22 6.37
CA LEU A 127 -10.37 4.50 6.53
C LEU A 127 -9.66 4.77 5.18
N MET A 128 -10.06 4.08 4.11
CA MET A 128 -9.59 4.32 2.75
C MET A 128 -9.91 5.74 2.31
N VAL A 129 -11.17 6.16 2.48
CA VAL A 129 -11.60 7.53 2.13
C VAL A 129 -10.81 8.53 2.98
N PHE A 130 -10.70 8.31 4.29
CA PHE A 130 -9.91 9.18 5.16
C PHE A 130 -8.45 9.34 4.67
N LEU A 131 -7.74 8.24 4.42
CA LEU A 131 -6.35 8.28 3.96
C LEU A 131 -6.17 8.83 2.54
N MET A 132 -7.17 8.68 1.69
CA MET A 132 -7.19 9.32 0.37
C MET A 132 -7.20 10.85 0.49
N TYR A 133 -7.86 11.41 1.52
CA TYR A 133 -7.84 12.85 1.81
C TYR A 133 -6.69 13.27 2.75
N PHE A 134 -6.00 12.34 3.39
CA PHE A 134 -4.87 12.65 4.28
C PHE A 134 -3.63 13.05 3.48
N ASP A 135 -2.91 14.10 3.91
CA ASP A 135 -1.65 14.52 3.28
C ASP A 135 -0.54 13.53 3.60
N TYR A 136 -0.19 12.68 2.62
CA TYR A 136 0.84 11.67 2.77
C TYR A 136 2.21 12.26 3.06
N GLN A 137 2.50 13.53 2.73
CA GLN A 137 3.79 14.16 3.06
C GLN A 137 4.03 14.26 4.57
N LYS A 138 2.96 14.24 5.38
CA LYS A 138 3.06 14.17 6.85
C LYS A 138 3.70 12.85 7.32
N TRP A 139 3.54 11.76 6.56
CA TRP A 139 4.20 10.48 6.88
C TRP A 139 5.71 10.59 6.87
N LYS A 140 6.31 11.37 5.96
CA LYS A 140 7.78 11.50 5.90
C LYS A 140 8.36 12.06 7.19
N LYS A 141 7.66 13.01 7.83
CA LYS A 141 8.07 13.58 9.13
C LYS A 141 7.84 12.62 10.29
N ALA A 142 6.78 11.81 10.23
CA ALA A 142 6.42 10.85 11.27
C ALA A 142 7.13 9.49 11.13
N ALA A 143 7.85 9.23 10.03
CA ALA A 143 8.36 7.91 9.67
C ALA A 143 9.24 7.28 10.77
N TRP A 144 10.13 8.06 11.39
CA TRP A 144 10.95 7.59 12.52
C TRP A 144 10.10 7.18 13.73
N TRP A 145 9.10 7.97 14.09
CA TRP A 145 8.21 7.66 15.21
C TRP A 145 7.37 6.41 14.94
N ILE A 146 6.83 6.27 13.73
CA ILE A 146 6.07 5.09 13.32
C ILE A 146 6.96 3.84 13.33
N TYR A 147 8.20 3.96 12.84
CA TYR A 147 9.18 2.87 12.85
C TYR A 147 9.53 2.41 14.27
N ILE A 148 9.87 3.34 15.16
CA ILE A 148 10.21 3.03 16.56
C ILE A 148 9.01 2.41 17.27
N LEU A 149 7.82 2.97 17.09
CA LEU A 149 6.59 2.47 17.72
C LEU A 149 6.30 1.02 17.28
N LEU A 150 6.21 0.76 15.97
CA LEU A 150 5.87 -0.57 15.47
C LEU A 150 6.97 -1.60 15.76
N SER A 151 8.24 -1.22 15.64
CA SER A 151 9.36 -2.11 15.99
C SER A 151 9.37 -2.43 17.49
N GLY A 152 9.08 -1.43 18.34
CA GLY A 152 8.96 -1.61 19.78
C GLY A 152 7.78 -2.50 20.16
N MET A 153 6.62 -2.31 19.54
CA MET A 153 5.45 -3.18 19.72
C MET A 153 5.78 -4.63 19.31
N LEU A 154 6.44 -4.83 18.16
CA LEU A 154 6.88 -6.15 17.72
C LEU A 154 7.88 -6.80 18.68
N TRP A 155 8.78 -6.02 19.28
CA TRP A 155 9.74 -6.52 20.25
C TRP A 155 9.08 -6.97 21.55
N ILE A 156 8.05 -6.26 22.02
CA ILE A 156 7.26 -6.60 23.22
C ILE A 156 6.23 -7.71 22.94
N ASN A 157 5.91 -7.95 21.66
CA ASN A 157 4.86 -8.85 21.22
C ASN A 157 4.84 -10.22 21.92
N PRO A 158 5.98 -10.91 22.16
CA PRO A 158 5.96 -12.20 22.85
C PRO A 158 5.45 -12.18 24.29
N LEU A 159 5.43 -11.01 24.92
CA LEU A 159 4.97 -10.82 26.30
C LEU A 159 3.46 -10.51 26.39
N VAL A 160 2.88 -9.99 25.30
CA VAL A 160 1.52 -9.42 25.29
C VAL A 160 0.56 -10.23 24.43
N SER A 161 1.02 -10.71 23.27
CA SER A 161 0.16 -11.45 22.35
C SER A 161 -0.08 -12.87 22.87
N PRO A 162 -1.35 -13.33 22.94
CA PRO A 162 -1.67 -14.73 23.12
C PRO A 162 -0.99 -15.59 22.05
N PHE A 163 -0.63 -16.82 22.42
CA PHE A 163 -0.10 -17.81 21.50
C PHE A 163 -1.27 -18.59 20.88
N ASP A 164 -1.78 -18.11 19.74
CA ASP A 164 -2.92 -18.70 19.04
C ASP A 164 -2.45 -19.41 17.78
N TYR A 165 -2.87 -20.67 17.59
CA TYR A 165 -2.54 -21.49 16.40
C TYR A 165 -1.04 -21.52 16.04
N GLY A 166 -0.15 -21.44 17.05
CA GLY A 166 1.29 -21.50 16.83
C GLY A 166 1.98 -20.16 16.54
N VAL A 167 1.26 -19.03 16.62
CA VAL A 167 1.77 -17.70 16.23
C VAL A 167 1.32 -16.63 17.23
N GLN A 168 2.19 -15.68 17.54
CA GLN A 168 1.88 -14.50 18.36
C GLN A 168 1.56 -13.32 17.45
N ARG A 169 0.31 -13.18 17.04
CA ARG A 169 -0.09 -12.25 15.97
C ARG A 169 -0.94 -11.07 16.42
N PHE A 170 -1.76 -11.26 17.45
CA PHE A 170 -2.89 -10.38 17.73
C PHE A 170 -2.73 -9.66 19.07
N TRP A 171 -2.96 -8.35 19.04
CA TRP A 171 -3.09 -7.53 20.24
C TRP A 171 -4.55 -7.16 20.43
N SER A 172 -5.11 -7.40 21.61
CA SER A 172 -6.48 -7.01 21.95
C SER A 172 -6.43 -5.84 22.92
N ILE A 173 -6.82 -4.64 22.44
CA ILE A 173 -6.79 -3.38 23.19
C ILE A 173 -8.20 -2.79 23.22
N PHE A 174 -8.78 -2.61 24.40
CA PHE A 174 -10.13 -2.02 24.58
C PHE A 174 -11.23 -2.64 23.69
N GLY A 175 -11.19 -3.97 23.49
CA GLY A 175 -12.16 -4.68 22.64
C GLY A 175 -11.87 -4.64 21.14
N PHE A 176 -10.82 -3.94 20.70
CA PHE A 176 -10.32 -3.98 19.33
C PHE A 176 -9.14 -4.93 19.21
N THR A 177 -9.16 -5.77 18.18
CA THR A 177 -8.02 -6.62 17.84
C THR A 177 -7.17 -5.92 16.78
N ILE A 178 -5.85 -5.96 16.93
CA ILE A 178 -4.90 -5.45 15.94
C ILE A 178 -3.99 -6.61 15.56
N ASP A 179 -3.87 -6.85 14.26
CA ASP A 179 -2.96 -7.81 13.68
C ASP A 179 -1.58 -7.15 13.51
N LEU A 180 -0.72 -7.33 14.51
CA LEU A 180 0.53 -6.58 14.60
C LEU A 180 1.55 -7.03 13.54
N THR A 181 1.66 -8.33 13.28
CA THR A 181 2.61 -8.86 12.29
C THR A 181 2.21 -8.45 10.87
N THR A 182 0.91 -8.46 10.54
CA THR A 182 0.42 -8.00 9.23
C THR A 182 0.56 -6.48 9.09
N THR A 183 0.25 -5.71 10.15
CA THR A 183 0.46 -4.25 10.15
C THR A 183 1.92 -3.90 9.89
N SER A 184 2.84 -4.63 10.52
CA SER A 184 4.27 -4.40 10.38
C SER A 184 4.78 -4.72 8.96
N MET A 185 4.29 -5.81 8.37
CA MET A 185 4.61 -6.21 6.99
C MET A 185 4.22 -5.14 5.96
N TRP A 186 3.11 -4.42 6.17
CA TRP A 186 2.69 -3.32 5.30
C TRP A 186 3.42 -2.00 5.59
N VAL A 187 3.50 -1.62 6.86
CA VAL A 187 3.89 -0.26 7.26
C VAL A 187 5.41 -0.10 7.35
N LEU A 188 6.15 -1.10 7.82
CA LEU A 188 7.59 -0.98 8.04
C LEU A 188 8.41 -0.81 6.74
N PRO A 189 8.10 -1.49 5.62
CA PRO A 189 8.75 -1.18 4.35
C PRO A 189 8.55 0.30 3.97
N LEU A 190 7.34 0.84 4.14
CA LEU A 190 7.07 2.24 3.85
C LEU A 190 7.89 3.20 4.73
N THR A 191 7.99 2.94 6.03
CA THR A 191 8.74 3.81 6.96
C THR A 191 10.25 3.70 6.77
N ILE A 192 10.79 2.50 6.61
CA ILE A 192 12.22 2.28 6.32
C ILE A 192 12.59 2.97 5.00
N GLY A 193 11.74 2.81 3.98
CA GLY A 193 11.87 3.50 2.71
C GLY A 193 11.88 5.01 2.90
N ALA A 194 10.91 5.57 3.63
CA ALA A 194 10.80 7.00 3.88
C ALA A 194 12.05 7.58 4.58
N ILE A 195 12.59 6.85 5.56
CA ILE A 195 13.76 7.23 6.35
C ILE A 195 15.03 7.22 5.50
N MET A 196 15.18 6.24 4.60
CA MET A 196 16.41 6.03 3.83
C MET A 196 16.37 6.56 2.39
N LEU A 197 15.20 7.02 1.90
CA LEU A 197 14.99 7.42 0.51
C LEU A 197 16.01 8.47 0.04
N ASP A 198 16.17 9.56 0.79
CA ASP A 198 17.05 10.67 0.39
C ASP A 198 18.52 10.23 0.43
N LYS A 199 18.91 9.42 1.42
CA LYS A 199 20.28 8.94 1.62
C LYS A 199 20.69 7.95 0.52
N LEU A 200 19.85 6.94 0.26
CA LEU A 200 20.12 5.89 -0.72
C LEU A 200 20.02 6.36 -2.17
N SER A 201 19.16 7.36 -2.47
CA SER A 201 18.99 7.88 -3.83
C SER A 201 20.12 8.83 -4.26
N THR A 202 20.72 9.57 -3.33
CA THR A 202 21.78 10.54 -3.64
C THR A 202 23.19 9.95 -3.55
N LYS A 203 23.49 9.21 -2.47
CA LYS A 203 24.79 8.57 -2.26
C LYS A 203 24.61 7.16 -1.70
N CYS A 204 24.56 6.18 -2.61
CA CYS A 204 24.55 4.77 -2.25
C CYS A 204 25.98 4.29 -1.90
N ASP A 205 26.38 4.51 -0.66
CA ASP A 205 27.60 3.99 -0.04
C ASP A 205 27.32 2.75 0.85
N VAL A 206 28.40 2.07 1.26
CA VAL A 206 28.30 0.88 2.12
C VAL A 206 27.64 1.21 3.46
N GLN A 207 27.90 2.40 4.00
CA GLN A 207 27.30 2.84 5.27
C GLN A 207 25.78 3.00 5.16
N SER A 208 25.25 3.55 4.07
CA SER A 208 23.82 3.70 3.84
C SER A 208 23.13 2.35 3.65
N VAL A 209 23.74 1.45 2.87
CA VAL A 209 23.21 0.08 2.70
C VAL A 209 23.24 -0.66 4.03
N SER A 210 24.31 -0.56 4.82
CA SER A 210 24.41 -1.16 6.16
C SER A 210 23.35 -0.59 7.12
N THR A 211 23.14 0.73 7.10
CA THR A 211 22.08 1.38 7.91
C THR A 211 20.70 0.85 7.53
N TYR A 212 20.43 0.70 6.23
CA TYR A 212 19.17 0.13 5.74
C TYR A 212 19.00 -1.32 6.21
N MET A 213 20.04 -2.15 6.10
CA MET A 213 19.99 -3.54 6.55
C MET A 213 19.77 -3.64 8.06
N LEU A 214 20.36 -2.75 8.85
CA LEU A 214 20.14 -2.70 10.30
C LEU A 214 18.66 -2.40 10.62
N LEU A 215 18.05 -1.45 9.90
CA LEU A 215 16.64 -1.10 10.07
C LEU A 215 15.70 -2.24 9.64
N VAL A 216 16.10 -3.07 8.68
CA VAL A 216 15.34 -4.27 8.28
C VAL A 216 15.55 -5.41 9.27
N ALA A 217 16.75 -5.57 9.81
CA ALA A 217 17.12 -6.67 10.69
C ALA A 217 16.33 -6.65 12.00
N LEU A 218 16.11 -5.47 12.58
CA LEU A 218 15.41 -5.34 13.87
C LEU A 218 13.96 -5.89 13.81
N PRO A 219 13.07 -5.43 12.90
CA PRO A 219 11.75 -6.04 12.76
C PRO A 219 11.77 -7.49 12.30
N SER A 220 12.75 -7.88 11.46
CA SER A 220 12.89 -9.26 10.99
C SER A 220 13.10 -10.22 12.15
N TYR A 221 13.97 -9.85 13.09
CA TYR A 221 14.20 -10.63 14.30
C TYR A 221 12.94 -10.73 15.17
N SER A 222 12.20 -9.63 15.35
CA SER A 222 10.96 -9.66 16.13
C SER A 222 9.85 -10.49 15.46
N LEU A 223 9.73 -10.45 14.13
CA LEU A 223 8.78 -11.29 13.38
C LEU A 223 9.14 -12.78 13.47
N PHE A 224 10.43 -13.11 13.48
CA PHE A 224 10.90 -14.47 13.76
C PHE A 224 10.47 -14.91 15.17
N GLN A 225 10.68 -14.07 16.19
CA GLN A 225 10.29 -14.39 17.56
C GLN A 225 8.78 -14.59 17.71
N ALA A 226 7.98 -13.82 16.96
CA ALA A 226 6.54 -14.00 16.87
C ALA A 226 6.10 -15.32 16.20
N SER A 227 7.05 -16.13 15.70
CA SER A 227 6.82 -17.36 14.93
C SER A 227 5.98 -17.13 13.66
N ASP A 228 6.07 -15.94 13.06
CA ASP A 228 5.30 -15.57 11.87
C ASP A 228 6.17 -15.44 10.61
N TRP A 229 6.68 -16.59 10.17
CA TRP A 229 7.58 -16.79 9.03
C TRP A 229 7.05 -16.24 7.71
N VAL A 230 5.73 -16.30 7.55
CA VAL A 230 5.06 -15.86 6.33
C VAL A 230 5.18 -14.34 6.22
N ARG A 231 4.86 -13.59 7.29
CA ARG A 231 5.04 -12.13 7.27
C ARG A 231 6.51 -11.74 7.31
N LEU A 232 7.38 -12.51 7.96
CA LEU A 232 8.83 -12.32 7.86
C LEU A 232 9.31 -12.40 6.40
N PHE A 233 8.89 -13.44 5.66
CA PHE A 233 9.26 -13.62 4.26
C PHE A 233 8.70 -12.51 3.37
N LEU A 234 7.42 -12.17 3.53
CA LEU A 234 6.78 -11.07 2.78
C LEU A 234 7.43 -9.71 3.09
N PHE A 235 7.74 -9.44 4.35
CA PHE A 235 8.44 -8.22 4.78
C PHE A 235 9.86 -8.16 4.20
N GLY A 236 10.63 -9.25 4.31
CA GLY A 236 11.99 -9.35 3.78
C GLY A 236 12.02 -9.17 2.26
N THR A 237 11.13 -9.83 1.53
CA THR A 237 11.03 -9.68 0.07
C THR A 237 10.61 -8.28 -0.35
N ALA A 238 9.60 -7.68 0.30
CA ALA A 238 9.17 -6.32 0.01
C ALA A 238 10.27 -5.29 0.26
N THR A 239 11.01 -5.40 1.36
CA THR A 239 12.13 -4.50 1.69
C THR A 239 13.30 -4.68 0.72
N LEU A 240 13.66 -5.91 0.35
CA LEU A 240 14.72 -6.16 -0.65
C LEU A 240 14.36 -5.57 -2.02
N ILE A 241 13.12 -5.76 -2.48
CA ILE A 241 12.65 -5.19 -3.75
C ILE A 241 12.64 -3.66 -3.68
N MET A 242 12.26 -3.09 -2.54
CA MET A 242 12.31 -1.64 -2.31
C MET A 242 13.75 -1.11 -2.33
N LEU A 243 14.70 -1.81 -1.69
CA LEU A 243 16.13 -1.45 -1.76
C LEU A 243 16.65 -1.48 -3.19
N ALA A 244 16.29 -2.51 -3.96
CA ALA A 244 16.64 -2.62 -5.38
C ALA A 244 16.12 -1.45 -6.20
N TRP A 245 14.86 -1.07 -5.96
CA TRP A 245 14.20 0.02 -6.65
C TRP A 245 14.81 1.38 -6.31
N ILE A 246 15.09 1.64 -5.02
CA ILE A 246 15.68 2.91 -4.56
C ILE A 246 17.11 3.07 -5.09
N THR A 247 17.95 2.03 -4.95
CA THR A 247 19.38 2.11 -5.28
C THR A 247 19.66 1.91 -6.76
N ARG A 248 18.80 1.18 -7.49
CA ARG A 248 19.01 0.69 -8.87
C ARG A 248 20.28 -0.15 -9.06
N LYS A 249 20.88 -0.63 -7.96
CA LYS A 249 22.14 -1.38 -7.95
C LYS A 249 21.89 -2.83 -7.54
N TRP A 250 21.62 -3.66 -8.54
CA TRP A 250 21.29 -5.08 -8.37
C TRP A 250 22.30 -5.87 -7.54
N LEU A 251 23.58 -5.51 -7.58
CA LEU A 251 24.62 -6.16 -6.78
C LEU A 251 24.38 -6.01 -5.27
N TYR A 252 24.02 -4.82 -4.79
CA TYR A 252 23.73 -4.62 -3.36
C TYR A 252 22.44 -5.32 -2.92
N THR A 253 21.44 -5.37 -3.80
CA THR A 253 20.23 -6.16 -3.58
C THR A 253 20.57 -7.65 -3.47
N PHE A 254 21.42 -8.16 -4.37
CA PHE A 254 21.83 -9.55 -4.36
C PHE A 254 22.62 -9.91 -3.09
N ILE A 255 23.58 -9.06 -2.69
CA ILE A 255 24.31 -9.22 -1.42
C ILE A 255 23.33 -9.18 -0.25
N GLY A 256 22.40 -8.22 -0.24
CA GLY A 256 21.38 -8.09 0.79
C GLY A 256 20.48 -9.32 0.91
N ALA A 257 20.01 -9.84 -0.22
CA ALA A 257 19.20 -11.05 -0.30
C ALA A 257 19.96 -12.28 0.21
N THR A 258 21.24 -12.41 -0.17
CA THR A 258 22.11 -13.49 0.31
C THR A 258 22.31 -13.41 1.83
N ILE A 259 22.57 -12.21 2.39
CA ILE A 259 22.75 -12.02 3.83
C ILE A 259 21.45 -12.31 4.58
N THR A 260 20.34 -11.70 4.18
CA THR A 260 19.03 -11.93 4.83
C THR A 260 18.60 -13.39 4.74
N GLY A 261 18.74 -14.02 3.58
CA GLY A 261 18.48 -15.45 3.41
C GLY A 261 19.36 -16.33 4.29
N SER A 262 20.66 -16.03 4.39
CA SER A 262 21.60 -16.78 5.22
C SER A 262 21.29 -16.65 6.72
N VAL A 263 20.93 -15.45 7.17
CA VAL A 263 20.53 -15.20 8.57
C VAL A 263 19.27 -15.98 8.91
N ILE A 264 18.23 -15.92 8.06
CA ILE A 264 16.99 -16.68 8.26
C ILE A 264 17.28 -18.18 8.32
N MET A 265 18.12 -18.70 7.41
CA MET A 265 18.50 -20.11 7.40
C MET A 265 19.27 -20.55 8.65
N LEU A 266 20.26 -19.76 9.08
CA LEU A 266 21.01 -20.03 10.29
C LEU A 266 20.08 -20.03 11.51
N GLN A 267 19.14 -19.08 11.58
CA GLN A 267 18.21 -18.96 12.69
C GLN A 267 17.27 -20.18 12.76
N LEU A 268 16.76 -20.64 11.61
CA LEU A 268 15.93 -21.85 11.51
C LEU A 268 16.70 -23.13 11.89
N PHE A 269 17.99 -23.19 11.56
CA PHE A 269 18.86 -24.30 11.97
C PHE A 269 19.07 -24.30 13.50
N LEU A 270 19.40 -23.15 14.07
CA LEU A 270 19.67 -23.01 15.51
C LEU A 270 18.46 -23.27 16.39
N THR A 271 17.24 -22.96 15.93
CA THR A 271 16.00 -23.23 16.68
C THR A 271 15.42 -24.63 16.44
N GLY A 272 16.07 -25.46 15.60
CA GLY A 272 15.56 -26.78 15.25
C GLY A 272 14.28 -26.75 14.40
N GLU A 273 13.88 -25.58 13.92
CA GLU A 273 12.67 -25.39 13.12
C GLU A 273 12.88 -25.65 11.62
N TYR A 274 14.07 -26.09 11.22
CA TYR A 274 14.37 -26.44 9.82
C TYR A 274 13.39 -27.46 9.24
N LYS A 275 12.74 -28.31 10.05
CA LYS A 275 11.69 -29.24 9.59
C LYS A 275 10.48 -28.53 8.98
N ARG A 276 10.29 -27.23 9.23
CA ARG A 276 9.28 -26.42 8.53
C ARG A 276 9.55 -26.29 7.03
N PHE A 277 10.80 -26.53 6.58
CA PHE A 277 11.13 -26.68 5.15
C PHE A 277 10.55 -27.94 4.52
N GLU A 278 10.08 -28.92 5.30
CA GLU A 278 9.30 -30.03 4.75
C GLU A 278 7.99 -29.53 4.10
N ARG A 279 7.51 -28.33 4.45
CA ARG A 279 6.42 -27.68 3.71
C ARG A 279 6.83 -27.20 2.31
N LEU A 280 8.11 -26.96 2.07
CA LEU A 280 8.63 -26.66 0.72
C LEU A 280 8.80 -27.94 -0.09
N SER A 281 9.04 -29.09 0.55
CA SER A 281 9.07 -30.40 -0.13
C SER A 281 7.67 -30.94 -0.48
N VAL A 282 6.58 -30.32 0.01
CA VAL A 282 5.19 -30.56 -0.41
C VAL A 282 5.06 -30.65 -1.93
N VAL A 283 5.69 -29.69 -2.64
CA VAL A 283 5.62 -29.58 -4.11
C VAL A 283 6.23 -30.80 -4.81
N LEU A 284 7.20 -31.44 -4.15
CA LEU A 284 7.99 -32.52 -4.73
C LEU A 284 7.43 -33.92 -4.42
N ASN A 285 6.68 -34.08 -3.32
CA ASN A 285 6.26 -35.40 -2.80
C ASN A 285 4.77 -35.48 -2.41
N LEU A 286 3.88 -34.77 -3.10
CA LEU A 286 2.42 -34.82 -2.83
C LEU A 286 1.82 -36.24 -2.78
N GLN A 287 2.41 -37.22 -3.48
CA GLN A 287 1.91 -38.61 -3.55
C GLN A 287 2.41 -39.51 -2.42
N ASN A 288 3.55 -39.21 -1.79
CA ASN A 288 4.25 -40.11 -0.86
C ASN A 288 4.11 -39.72 0.62
N ASP A 289 3.12 -38.89 0.95
CA ASP A 289 2.94 -38.38 2.30
C ASP A 289 2.17 -39.35 3.19
N LEU A 290 2.94 -40.13 3.95
CA LEU A 290 2.48 -41.08 4.96
C LEU A 290 2.06 -40.41 6.29
N LEU A 291 2.42 -39.13 6.50
CA LEU A 291 2.22 -38.42 7.77
C LEU A 291 1.01 -37.47 7.76
N GLY A 292 0.33 -37.33 6.61
CA GLY A 292 -0.84 -36.44 6.48
C GLY A 292 -0.51 -34.94 6.50
N ASN A 293 0.76 -34.58 6.37
CA ASN A 293 1.22 -33.19 6.38
C ASN A 293 0.65 -32.36 5.21
N PHE A 294 0.20 -33.00 4.13
CA PHE A 294 -0.19 -32.36 2.86
C PHE A 294 -1.69 -32.52 2.54
N GLU A 295 -2.54 -32.83 3.54
CA GLU A 295 -3.98 -33.04 3.37
C GLU A 295 -4.70 -31.85 2.71
N TYR A 296 -4.35 -30.62 3.07
CA TYR A 296 -4.93 -29.42 2.45
C TYR A 296 -4.62 -29.33 0.96
N ASN A 297 -3.37 -29.57 0.57
CA ASN A 297 -2.96 -29.54 -0.84
C ASN A 297 -3.71 -30.58 -1.68
N ARG A 298 -3.81 -31.82 -1.19
CA ARG A 298 -4.55 -32.89 -1.86
C ARG A 298 -6.04 -32.58 -1.95
N SER A 299 -6.62 -32.03 -0.89
CA SER A 299 -8.04 -31.64 -0.87
C SER A 299 -8.34 -30.55 -1.90
N ILE A 300 -7.50 -29.51 -1.97
CA ILE A 300 -7.63 -28.44 -2.98
C ILE A 300 -7.54 -29.04 -4.39
N ILE A 301 -6.54 -29.87 -4.67
CA ILE A 301 -6.39 -30.48 -6.00
C ILE A 301 -7.61 -31.33 -6.36
N SER A 302 -8.13 -32.13 -5.42
CA SER A 302 -9.33 -32.94 -5.63
C SER A 302 -10.54 -32.09 -6.00
N ILE A 303 -10.76 -30.97 -5.30
CA ILE A 303 -11.89 -30.06 -5.56
C ILE A 303 -11.77 -29.40 -6.93
N LEU A 304 -10.57 -28.93 -7.28
CA LEU A 304 -10.32 -28.33 -8.59
C LEU A 304 -10.54 -29.31 -9.75
N GLN A 305 -10.28 -30.61 -9.53
CA GLN A 305 -10.54 -31.67 -10.50
C GLN A 305 -12.04 -31.94 -10.65
N SER A 306 -12.82 -31.85 -9.58
CA SER A 306 -14.28 -32.02 -9.64
C SER A 306 -15.03 -30.81 -10.20
N ALA A 307 -14.47 -29.60 -10.07
CA ALA A 307 -15.16 -28.35 -10.44
C ALA A 307 -15.48 -28.19 -11.95
N GLY A 308 -14.66 -28.74 -12.83
CA GLY A 308 -14.81 -28.54 -14.28
C GLY A 308 -14.77 -27.05 -14.71
N TRP A 309 -15.22 -26.75 -15.93
CA TRP A 309 -15.18 -25.38 -16.49
C TRP A 309 -16.23 -24.44 -15.93
N TRP A 310 -17.34 -24.98 -15.42
CA TRP A 310 -18.55 -24.25 -15.02
C TRP A 310 -18.91 -24.37 -13.54
N GLY A 311 -18.12 -25.14 -12.79
CA GLY A 311 -18.32 -25.30 -11.36
C GLY A 311 -19.43 -26.28 -11.01
N ASN A 312 -19.57 -26.51 -9.71
CA ASN A 312 -20.54 -27.41 -9.11
C ASN A 312 -21.82 -26.67 -8.67
N GLY A 313 -21.89 -25.34 -8.82
CA GLY A 313 -23.06 -24.52 -8.48
C GLY A 313 -23.08 -24.02 -7.03
N PHE A 314 -24.15 -23.30 -6.67
CA PHE A 314 -24.27 -22.64 -5.36
C PHE A 314 -24.83 -23.52 -4.24
N ASP A 315 -25.55 -24.60 -4.58
CA ASP A 315 -26.30 -25.44 -3.64
C ASP A 315 -25.45 -26.56 -3.02
N ILE A 316 -24.12 -26.39 -3.03
CA ILE A 316 -23.18 -27.35 -2.46
C ILE A 316 -23.19 -27.16 -0.95
N THR A 317 -23.59 -28.20 -0.21
CA THR A 317 -23.46 -28.18 1.25
C THR A 317 -21.98 -28.27 1.64
N PHE A 318 -21.49 -27.28 2.38
CA PHE A 318 -20.10 -27.29 2.84
C PHE A 318 -19.96 -28.11 4.12
N GLY A 319 -19.22 -29.21 4.01
CA GLY A 319 -18.87 -30.07 5.14
C GLY A 319 -17.73 -29.51 5.99
N ILE A 320 -17.38 -30.24 7.05
CA ILE A 320 -16.28 -29.87 7.97
C ILE A 320 -14.92 -29.81 7.23
N SER A 321 -14.74 -30.62 6.19
CA SER A 321 -13.53 -30.63 5.35
C SER A 321 -13.34 -29.36 4.55
N GLN A 322 -14.39 -28.58 4.26
CA GLN A 322 -14.34 -27.37 3.42
C GLN A 322 -14.20 -26.07 4.23
N ARG A 323 -13.89 -26.16 5.55
CA ARG A 323 -13.64 -24.99 6.40
C ARG A 323 -12.53 -24.06 5.88
N PHE A 324 -11.59 -24.61 5.11
CA PHE A 324 -10.48 -23.84 4.54
C PHE A 324 -10.90 -22.88 3.41
N TYR A 325 -12.11 -22.97 2.84
CA TYR A 325 -12.57 -22.05 1.79
C TYR A 325 -12.49 -20.57 2.20
N MET A 326 -12.65 -20.29 3.49
CA MET A 326 -12.49 -18.94 4.06
C MET A 326 -11.06 -18.40 3.95
N ASP A 327 -10.08 -19.29 4.02
CA ASP A 327 -8.66 -18.93 3.95
C ASP A 327 -8.15 -18.97 2.50
N TYR A 328 -8.84 -19.70 1.62
CA TYR A 328 -8.50 -19.86 0.20
C TYR A 328 -9.71 -19.59 -0.71
N PRO A 329 -10.19 -18.33 -0.78
CA PRO A 329 -11.41 -17.98 -1.52
C PRO A 329 -11.30 -18.25 -3.03
N GLY A 330 -10.09 -18.29 -3.59
CA GLY A 330 -9.88 -18.68 -4.99
C GLY A 330 -10.29 -20.13 -5.27
N VAL A 331 -10.10 -21.04 -4.31
CA VAL A 331 -10.50 -22.45 -4.45
C VAL A 331 -12.02 -22.55 -4.47
N MET A 332 -12.68 -21.83 -3.56
CA MET A 332 -14.13 -21.75 -3.49
C MET A 332 -14.73 -21.15 -4.77
N LEU A 333 -14.12 -20.09 -5.31
CA LEU A 333 -14.55 -19.48 -6.57
C LEU A 333 -14.53 -20.51 -7.71
N ILE A 334 -13.47 -21.30 -7.82
CA ILE A 334 -13.36 -22.34 -8.85
C ILE A 334 -14.33 -23.48 -8.59
N ASP A 335 -14.51 -23.92 -7.34
CA ASP A 335 -15.46 -24.99 -7.02
C ASP A 335 -16.90 -24.62 -7.41
N VAL A 336 -17.32 -23.40 -7.07
CA VAL A 336 -18.70 -22.94 -7.32
C VAL A 336 -18.94 -22.55 -8.78
N PHE A 337 -18.01 -21.83 -9.41
CA PHE A 337 -18.19 -21.21 -10.73
C PHE A 337 -17.32 -21.80 -11.85
N GLY A 338 -16.39 -22.69 -11.51
CA GLY A 338 -15.51 -23.37 -12.45
C GLY A 338 -14.23 -22.62 -12.79
N TRP A 339 -13.39 -23.28 -13.58
CA TRP A 339 -12.10 -22.75 -14.03
C TRP A 339 -12.21 -21.44 -14.83
N SER A 340 -13.33 -21.22 -15.51
CA SER A 340 -13.58 -19.96 -16.24
C SER A 340 -13.54 -18.74 -15.32
N ALA A 341 -14.19 -18.82 -14.16
CA ALA A 341 -14.17 -17.78 -13.14
C ALA A 341 -12.77 -17.60 -12.51
N GLY A 342 -12.06 -18.71 -12.27
CA GLY A 342 -10.68 -18.68 -11.79
C GLY A 342 -9.71 -17.95 -12.73
N ILE A 343 -9.82 -18.22 -14.05
CA ILE A 343 -9.02 -17.52 -15.07
C ILE A 343 -9.41 -16.05 -15.14
N LEU A 344 -10.70 -15.72 -15.09
CA LEU A 344 -11.16 -14.34 -15.07
C LEU A 344 -10.61 -13.57 -13.86
N LEU A 345 -10.60 -14.19 -12.67
CA LEU A 345 -10.00 -13.61 -11.46
C LEU A 345 -8.50 -13.38 -11.64
N LEU A 346 -7.76 -14.35 -12.19
CA LEU A 346 -6.33 -14.21 -12.48
C LEU A 346 -6.07 -13.01 -13.41
N LEU A 347 -6.81 -12.90 -14.51
CA LEU A 347 -6.68 -11.79 -15.45
C LEU A 347 -7.04 -10.46 -14.80
N GLY A 348 -8.10 -10.42 -13.99
CA GLY A 348 -8.50 -9.24 -13.22
C GLY A 348 -7.41 -8.78 -12.24
N ILE A 349 -6.78 -9.71 -11.52
CA ILE A 349 -5.68 -9.41 -10.58
C ILE A 349 -4.44 -8.91 -11.32
N VAL A 350 -4.04 -9.56 -12.41
CA VAL A 350 -2.90 -9.11 -13.23
C VAL A 350 -3.17 -7.71 -13.77
N TRP A 351 -4.38 -7.45 -14.27
CA TRP A 351 -4.78 -6.13 -14.75
C TRP A 351 -4.80 -5.08 -13.62
N PHE A 352 -5.27 -5.44 -12.43
CA PHE A 352 -5.34 -4.55 -11.27
C PHE A 352 -3.94 -4.14 -10.80
N ILE A 353 -3.02 -5.11 -10.65
CA ILE A 353 -1.61 -4.86 -10.31
C ILE A 353 -0.95 -4.03 -11.41
N ALA A 354 -1.15 -4.37 -12.68
CA ALA A 354 -0.59 -3.60 -13.80
C ALA A 354 -1.13 -2.15 -13.81
N SER A 355 -2.39 -1.94 -13.45
CA SER A 355 -3.00 -0.62 -13.31
C SER A 355 -2.36 0.19 -12.18
N MET A 356 -2.05 -0.43 -11.04
CA MET A 356 -1.28 0.23 -9.98
C MET A 356 0.11 0.62 -10.47
N LEU A 357 0.82 -0.28 -11.16
CA LEU A 357 2.15 0.00 -11.69
C LEU A 357 2.16 1.14 -12.73
N LYS A 358 1.14 1.22 -13.57
CA LYS A 358 0.95 2.32 -14.54
C LYS A 358 0.76 3.69 -13.89
N THR A 359 0.44 3.76 -12.60
CA THR A 359 0.37 5.03 -11.88
C THR A 359 1.74 5.60 -11.52
N LEU A 360 2.78 4.78 -11.37
CA LEU A 360 4.12 5.24 -10.94
C LEU A 360 4.72 6.33 -11.83
N PRO A 361 4.71 6.22 -13.18
CA PRO A 361 5.29 7.25 -14.05
C PRO A 361 4.55 8.58 -13.99
N CYS A 362 3.29 8.59 -13.50
CA CYS A 362 2.49 9.81 -13.36
C CYS A 362 2.86 10.63 -12.12
N ILE A 363 3.57 10.04 -11.15
CA ILE A 363 3.92 10.70 -9.89
C ILE A 363 5.31 11.32 -10.00
N ARG A 364 5.40 12.64 -9.79
CA ARG A 364 6.66 13.38 -9.93
C ARG A 364 7.55 13.28 -8.69
N ASP A 365 6.95 13.31 -7.50
CA ASP A 365 7.71 13.27 -6.24
C ASP A 365 8.25 11.86 -5.95
N GLY A 366 9.52 11.79 -5.50
CA GLY A 366 10.19 10.52 -5.22
C GLY A 366 9.53 9.73 -4.07
N PHE A 367 9.06 10.44 -3.04
CA PHE A 367 8.42 9.84 -1.88
C PHE A 367 7.06 9.20 -2.22
N GLY A 368 6.21 9.90 -2.97
CA GLY A 368 4.95 9.38 -3.48
C GLY A 368 5.15 8.17 -4.38
N ARG A 369 6.14 8.20 -5.29
CA ARG A 369 6.50 7.02 -6.10
C ARG A 369 6.88 5.81 -5.26
N MET A 370 7.67 6.02 -4.20
CA MET A 370 8.06 4.97 -3.28
C MET A 370 6.85 4.37 -2.53
N ILE A 371 5.91 5.20 -2.07
CA ILE A 371 4.67 4.73 -1.42
C ILE A 371 3.88 3.83 -2.37
N ILE A 372 3.60 4.31 -3.58
CA ILE A 372 2.86 3.52 -4.58
C ILE A 372 3.60 2.22 -4.87
N PHE A 373 4.91 2.27 -5.08
CA PHE A 373 5.72 1.08 -5.36
C PHE A 373 5.63 0.05 -4.25
N SER A 374 5.86 0.46 -3.00
CA SER A 374 5.86 -0.44 -1.84
C SER A 374 4.48 -1.04 -1.58
N ILE A 375 3.40 -0.28 -1.74
CA ILE A 375 2.04 -0.81 -1.58
C ILE A 375 1.73 -1.81 -2.71
N THR A 376 2.10 -1.46 -3.95
CA THR A 376 1.85 -2.30 -5.12
C THR A 376 2.60 -3.62 -5.04
N ILE A 377 3.87 -3.62 -4.63
CA ILE A 377 4.64 -4.87 -4.54
C ILE A 377 4.11 -5.79 -3.45
N THR A 378 3.68 -5.24 -2.30
CA THR A 378 3.09 -6.05 -1.23
C THR A 378 1.77 -6.66 -1.67
N PHE A 379 0.89 -5.90 -2.32
CA PHE A 379 -0.33 -6.46 -2.93
C PHE A 379 -0.01 -7.53 -3.97
N ALA A 380 0.96 -7.28 -4.85
CA ALA A 380 1.33 -8.23 -5.89
C ALA A 380 1.84 -9.54 -5.31
N LEU A 381 2.76 -9.48 -4.33
CA LEU A 381 3.29 -10.67 -3.65
C LEU A 381 2.17 -11.48 -3.01
N GLN A 382 1.25 -10.84 -2.30
CA GLN A 382 0.15 -11.54 -1.63
C GLN A 382 -0.87 -12.10 -2.62
N MET A 383 -1.39 -11.28 -3.54
CA MET A 383 -2.41 -11.71 -4.51
C MET A 383 -1.90 -12.83 -5.43
N LEU A 384 -0.68 -12.70 -5.97
CA LEU A 384 -0.11 -13.71 -6.86
C LEU A 384 0.17 -15.01 -6.10
N TYR A 385 0.63 -14.92 -4.85
CA TYR A 385 0.86 -16.12 -4.04
C TYR A 385 -0.45 -16.79 -3.62
N SER A 386 -1.49 -16.03 -3.27
CA SER A 386 -2.83 -16.58 -2.99
C SER A 386 -3.44 -17.27 -4.21
N LEU A 387 -3.23 -16.73 -5.42
CA LEU A 387 -3.59 -17.41 -6.67
C LEU A 387 -2.77 -18.68 -6.89
N ALA A 388 -1.47 -18.66 -6.58
CA ALA A 388 -0.64 -19.86 -6.67
C ALA A 388 -1.11 -20.95 -5.70
N MET A 389 -1.42 -20.59 -4.44
CA MET A 389 -1.99 -21.51 -3.44
C MET A 389 -3.32 -22.13 -3.88
N THR A 390 -4.11 -21.38 -4.64
CA THR A 390 -5.38 -21.88 -5.21
C THR A 390 -5.18 -23.11 -6.08
N THR A 391 -3.99 -23.34 -6.66
CA THR A 391 -3.71 -24.54 -7.46
C THR A 391 -3.44 -25.80 -6.62
N GLY A 392 -3.19 -25.66 -5.32
CA GLY A 392 -2.73 -26.74 -4.46
C GLY A 392 -1.31 -27.26 -4.76
N LYS A 393 -0.59 -26.68 -5.73
CA LYS A 393 0.76 -27.11 -6.16
C LYS A 393 1.91 -26.35 -5.51
N VAL A 394 1.62 -25.41 -4.62
CA VAL A 394 2.62 -24.66 -3.84
C VAL A 394 2.40 -24.89 -2.35
N PRO A 395 3.37 -24.56 -1.48
CA PRO A 395 3.18 -24.66 -0.04
C PRO A 395 1.97 -23.84 0.41
N ILE A 396 1.05 -24.49 1.12
CA ILE A 396 -0.10 -23.81 1.70
C ILE A 396 0.35 -23.16 3.00
N VAL A 397 0.35 -21.84 3.02
CA VAL A 397 0.75 -21.02 4.17
C VAL A 397 -0.26 -19.90 4.40
N SER A 398 -0.20 -19.25 5.55
CA SER A 398 -1.19 -18.25 5.98
C SER A 398 -1.01 -16.88 5.30
N VAL A 399 -1.01 -16.82 3.97
CA VAL A 399 -1.05 -15.55 3.22
C VAL A 399 -2.50 -15.13 3.01
N ASN A 400 -2.84 -13.93 3.47
CA ASN A 400 -4.16 -13.35 3.26
C ASN A 400 -4.36 -13.05 1.77
N PHE A 401 -5.54 -13.36 1.22
CA PHE A 401 -5.91 -12.94 -0.13
C PHE A 401 -6.43 -11.50 -0.10
N PRO A 402 -5.69 -10.50 -0.61
CA PRO A 402 -6.06 -9.11 -0.37
C PRO A 402 -7.44 -8.75 -0.96
N PHE A 403 -8.21 -7.99 -0.20
CA PHE A 403 -9.60 -7.57 -0.44
C PHE A 403 -10.66 -8.68 -0.51
N ILE A 404 -10.27 -9.95 -0.74
CA ILE A 404 -11.20 -11.07 -0.87
C ILE A 404 -11.28 -11.90 0.42
N GLY A 405 -10.12 -12.24 0.98
CA GLY A 405 -9.98 -13.12 2.13
C GLY A 405 -10.59 -12.54 3.39
N ARG A 406 -10.87 -13.41 4.36
CA ARG A 406 -11.55 -13.04 5.61
C ARG A 406 -10.56 -12.55 6.67
N GLY A 407 -10.83 -11.39 7.25
CA GLY A 407 -10.23 -11.00 8.53
C GLY A 407 -10.06 -9.51 8.71
N ILE A 408 -9.50 -9.12 9.86
CA ILE A 408 -9.27 -7.72 10.20
C ILE A 408 -8.24 -7.02 9.29
N HIS A 409 -7.39 -7.80 8.61
CA HIS A 409 -6.39 -7.31 7.67
C HIS A 409 -6.99 -6.49 6.51
N ILE A 410 -8.26 -6.75 6.17
CA ILE A 410 -8.99 -6.03 5.12
C ILE A 410 -9.04 -4.52 5.41
N ILE A 411 -9.19 -4.13 6.69
CA ILE A 411 -9.19 -2.71 7.09
C ILE A 411 -7.88 -2.05 6.66
N LEU A 412 -6.76 -2.73 6.91
CA LEU A 412 -5.44 -2.24 6.57
C LEU A 412 -5.21 -2.21 5.06
N GLU A 413 -5.70 -3.21 4.32
CA GLU A 413 -5.58 -3.24 2.86
C GLU A 413 -6.35 -2.09 2.20
N TYR A 414 -7.57 -1.80 2.66
CA TYR A 414 -8.30 -0.61 2.24
C TYR A 414 -7.59 0.68 2.66
N ALA A 415 -6.97 0.71 3.85
CA ALA A 415 -6.15 1.84 4.29
C ALA A 415 -4.97 2.11 3.34
N MET A 416 -4.23 1.06 2.97
CA MET A 416 -3.12 1.14 2.02
C MET A 416 -3.59 1.57 0.63
N MET A 417 -4.72 1.05 0.17
CA MET A 417 -5.32 1.51 -1.08
C MET A 417 -5.70 2.99 -1.02
N GLY A 418 -6.24 3.45 0.11
CA GLY A 418 -6.55 4.85 0.36
C GLY A 418 -5.31 5.74 0.30
N LEU A 419 -4.21 5.30 0.89
CA LEU A 419 -2.94 6.01 0.82
C LEU A 419 -2.40 6.10 -0.62
N LEU A 420 -2.44 4.99 -1.38
CA LEU A 420 -2.04 4.96 -2.79
C LEU A 420 -2.90 5.92 -3.63
N LEU A 421 -4.23 5.87 -3.48
CA LEU A 421 -5.15 6.77 -4.16
C LEU A 421 -4.93 8.23 -3.75
N GLY A 422 -4.62 8.48 -2.47
CA GLY A 422 -4.31 9.81 -1.95
C GLY A 422 -3.02 10.42 -2.54
N VAL A 423 -2.02 9.59 -2.83
CA VAL A 423 -0.82 10.00 -3.58
C VAL A 423 -1.19 10.32 -5.03
N TYR A 424 -1.90 9.41 -5.72
CA TYR A 424 -2.31 9.62 -7.11
C TYR A 424 -3.17 10.88 -7.28
N ARG A 425 -4.07 11.13 -6.32
CA ARG A 425 -4.97 12.28 -6.34
C ARG A 425 -4.24 13.62 -6.36
N ARG A 426 -3.07 13.68 -5.72
CA ARG A 426 -2.24 14.89 -5.56
C ARG A 426 -1.10 15.00 -6.56
N LYS A 427 -1.04 14.14 -7.57
CA LYS A 427 0.05 14.11 -8.55
C LYS A 427 0.29 15.45 -9.27
N ASP A 428 -0.77 16.25 -9.40
CA ASP A 428 -0.77 17.54 -10.08
C ASP A 428 -0.60 18.71 -9.09
N THR A 429 -0.74 18.50 -7.76
CA THR A 429 -0.64 19.55 -6.73
C THR A 429 0.74 19.64 -6.06
N THR A 430 1.52 18.56 -6.03
CA THR A 430 2.81 18.51 -5.31
C THR A 430 3.99 19.19 -6.00
N LEU A 431 3.82 19.68 -7.24
CA LEU A 431 4.86 20.35 -8.00
C LEU A 431 5.33 21.68 -7.40
N LEU A 432 4.40 22.51 -6.93
CA LEU A 432 4.68 23.85 -6.41
C LEU A 432 5.56 23.78 -5.17
N ARG A 433 5.22 22.89 -4.23
CA ARG A 433 5.97 22.61 -3.01
C ARG A 433 7.42 22.19 -3.23
N SER A 434 7.74 21.54 -4.36
CA SER A 434 9.12 21.12 -4.66
C SER A 434 9.98 22.25 -5.23
N LYS A 435 9.39 23.17 -6.01
CA LYS A 435 10.10 24.33 -6.57
C LYS A 435 10.53 25.31 -5.48
N GLN A 436 9.72 25.49 -4.43
CA GLN A 436 10.10 26.35 -3.30
C GLN A 436 11.28 25.80 -2.46
N ARG A 437 11.50 24.48 -2.41
CA ARG A 437 12.63 23.89 -1.65
C ARG A 437 13.98 24.03 -2.35
N HIS A 438 13.97 24.22 -3.66
CA HIS A 438 15.15 24.48 -4.48
C HIS A 438 14.83 25.64 -5.40
N PRO A 439 14.98 26.91 -4.93
CA PRO A 439 14.81 28.06 -5.79
C PRO A 439 15.71 27.85 -7.01
N ILE A 440 15.08 27.83 -8.18
CA ILE A 440 15.74 27.64 -9.46
C ILE A 440 16.70 28.82 -9.62
N THR A 441 17.99 28.58 -9.39
CA THR A 441 19.07 29.49 -9.77
C THR A 441 19.24 29.40 -11.28
N ILE A 442 18.24 29.85 -12.02
CA ILE A 442 18.33 30.03 -13.47
C ILE A 442 17.73 31.38 -13.76
N LEU A 443 18.60 32.39 -13.77
CA LEU A 443 18.66 33.49 -14.74
C LEU A 443 19.94 34.31 -14.42
N SER A 444 21.09 33.74 -14.77
CA SER A 444 22.28 34.51 -15.11
C SER A 444 23.13 33.71 -16.09
N LYS A 445 22.76 33.81 -17.38
CA LYS A 445 23.67 33.85 -18.52
C LYS A 445 22.93 34.19 -19.79
#